data_AF-A0A7Z9BNA8-F1
#
_entry.id   AF-A0A7Z9BNA8-F1
#
_cell.length_a   1.000
_cell.length_b   1.000
_cell.length_c   1.000
_cell.angle_alpha   90.00
_cell.angle_beta   90.00
_cell.angle_gamma   90.00
#
_symmetry.space_group_name_H-M   'P 1'
#
loop_
_entity.id
_entity.type
_entity.pdbx_description
1 polymer ?
#
loop_
_entity_poly.entity_id
_entity_poly.type
_entity_poly.pdbx_seq_one_letter_code
_entity_poly.pdbx_strand_id
1 'polypeptide(L)'
;MTEREENIDISLRPLVWMGDSRQNIREFPETVRISIGYALQLVQAGETPLEAKPFKGVGSGVYEIIKRYDTDTYRAVYAVKIGEKIYVLHAFQKKSKKGIKTPQADVDLIKQRYKDAVVREKSQ
;
A
#
# COMPACT_ATOMS: atom_id res chain seq x y z
N MET A 1 -40.50 17.60 10.60
CA MET A 1 -39.59 16.71 9.86
C MET A 1 -38.22 16.90 10.46
N THR A 2 -37.84 16.03 11.38
CA THR A 2 -36.50 16.03 11.98
C THR A 2 -35.62 15.24 11.02
N GLU A 3 -34.63 15.89 10.43
CA GLU A 3 -33.59 15.24 9.65
C GLU A 3 -32.94 14.17 10.54
N ARG A 4 -33.02 12.91 10.11
CA ARG A 4 -32.27 11.84 10.76
C ARG A 4 -30.81 12.08 10.40
N GLU A 5 -30.00 12.42 11.38
CA GLU A 5 -28.55 12.32 11.27
C GLU A 5 -28.22 10.86 10.95
N GLU A 6 -27.94 10.57 9.68
CA GLU A 6 -27.36 9.29 9.29
C GLU A 6 -25.97 9.22 9.92
N ASN A 7 -25.84 8.50 11.03
CA ASN A 7 -24.55 8.09 11.56
C ASN A 7 -23.89 7.20 10.50
N ILE A 8 -23.05 7.81 9.67
CA ILE A 8 -22.21 7.08 8.71
C ILE A 8 -21.16 6.34 9.53
N ASP A 9 -21.40 5.06 9.80
CA ASP A 9 -20.36 4.16 10.29
C ASP A 9 -19.35 3.94 9.17
N ILE A 10 -18.26 4.73 9.17
CA ILE A 10 -17.16 4.58 8.22
C ILE A 10 -16.35 3.36 8.64
N SER A 11 -16.83 2.16 8.27
CA SER A 11 -16.09 0.92 8.49
C SER A 11 -14.83 0.89 7.64
N LEU A 12 -13.69 1.16 8.26
CA LEU A 12 -12.39 1.16 7.60
C LEU A 12 -12.04 -0.26 7.15
N ARG A 13 -11.71 -0.42 5.86
CA ARG A 13 -11.22 -1.69 5.33
C ARG A 13 -9.93 -2.09 6.07
N PRO A 14 -9.81 -3.34 6.55
CA PRO A 14 -8.63 -3.74 7.32
C PRO A 14 -7.40 -3.88 6.42
N LEU A 15 -6.23 -3.51 6.96
CA LEU A 15 -4.93 -3.77 6.32
C LEU A 15 -4.43 -5.17 6.66
N VAL A 16 -4.01 -5.91 5.65
CA VAL A 16 -3.26 -7.16 5.78
C VAL A 16 -1.82 -6.91 5.32
N TRP A 17 -0.89 -7.09 6.24
CA TRP A 17 0.53 -6.92 6.00
C TRP A 17 1.14 -8.21 5.44
N MET A 18 1.70 -8.15 4.24
CA MET A 18 2.38 -9.31 3.63
C MET A 18 3.87 -9.27 3.96
N GLY A 19 4.42 -10.41 4.38
CA GLY A 19 5.83 -10.54 4.73
C GLY A 19 6.30 -9.49 5.74
N ASP A 20 7.44 -8.85 5.43
CA ASP A 20 8.11 -7.82 6.23
C ASP A 20 7.57 -6.39 6.00
N SER A 21 6.53 -6.20 5.18
CA SER A 21 6.07 -4.87 4.75
C SER A 21 5.80 -3.92 5.91
N ARG A 22 5.20 -4.40 7.01
CA ARG A 22 4.95 -3.58 8.21
C ARG A 22 6.23 -3.19 8.93
N GLN A 23 7.19 -4.11 9.01
CA GLN A 23 8.49 -3.86 9.63
C GLN A 23 9.26 -2.82 8.83
N ASN A 24 9.34 -2.98 7.51
CA ASN A 24 10.06 -2.04 6.64
C ASN A 24 9.50 -0.61 6.73
N ILE A 25 8.17 -0.44 6.80
CA ILE A 25 7.58 0.90 7.03
C ILE A 25 7.98 1.49 8.38
N ARG A 26 8.11 0.67 9.43
CA ARG A 26 8.52 1.15 10.75
C ARG A 26 9.96 1.64 10.79
N GLU A 27 10.81 1.06 9.95
CA GLU A 27 12.23 1.42 9.79
C GLU A 27 12.44 2.67 8.91
N PHE A 28 11.41 3.16 8.22
CA PHE A 28 11.51 4.41 7.47
C PHE A 28 11.70 5.63 8.38
N PRO A 29 12.28 6.73 7.85
CA PRO A 29 12.30 8.01 8.56
C PRO A 29 10.91 8.40 9.03
N GLU A 30 10.82 9.03 10.20
CA GLU A 30 9.55 9.33 10.86
C GLU A 30 8.55 10.06 9.96
N THR A 31 9.02 11.09 9.23
CA THR A 31 8.19 11.87 8.30
C THR A 31 7.64 11.02 7.15
N VAL A 32 8.41 10.04 6.67
CA VAL A 32 8.01 9.08 5.64
C VAL A 32 6.97 8.12 6.20
N ARG A 33 7.22 7.58 7.40
CA ARG A 33 6.29 6.67 8.09
C ARG A 33 4.93 7.32 8.33
N ILE A 34 4.90 8.56 8.82
CA ILE A 34 3.67 9.33 9.03
C ILE A 34 2.93 9.53 7.69
N SER A 35 3.63 9.98 6.66
CA SER A 35 3.04 10.25 5.35
C SER A 35 2.45 8.99 4.71
N ILE A 36 3.16 7.87 4.77
CA ILE A 36 2.66 6.59 4.23
C ILE A 36 1.52 6.05 5.09
N GLY A 37 1.60 6.17 6.42
CA GLY A 37 0.53 5.76 7.33
C GLY A 37 -0.77 6.51 7.06
N TYR A 38 -0.71 7.83 6.89
CA TYR A 38 -1.85 8.65 6.51
C TYR A 38 -2.43 8.25 5.15
N ALA A 39 -1.58 8.06 4.14
CA ALA A 39 -2.02 7.59 2.83
C ALA A 39 -2.71 6.21 2.92
N LEU A 40 -2.18 5.26 3.70
CA LEU A 40 -2.84 3.97 3.89
C LEU A 40 -4.19 4.12 4.61
N GLN A 41 -4.31 5.02 5.59
CA GLN A 41 -5.58 5.29 6.27
C GLN A 41 -6.65 5.82 5.29
N LEU A 42 -6.27 6.72 4.37
CA LEU A 42 -7.17 7.16 3.29
C LEU A 42 -7.63 5.97 2.44
N VAL A 43 -6.72 5.06 2.07
CA VAL A 43 -7.09 3.84 1.34
C VAL A 43 -8.06 2.97 2.14
N GLN A 44 -7.87 2.84 3.45
CA GLN A 44 -8.81 2.12 4.33
C GLN A 44 -10.20 2.75 4.33
N ALA A 45 -10.29 4.07 4.21
CA ALA A 45 -11.54 4.82 4.09
C ALA A 45 -12.16 4.76 2.67
N GLY A 46 -11.53 4.05 1.73
CA GLY A 46 -12.00 3.96 0.33
C GLY A 46 -11.50 5.07 -0.59
N GLU A 47 -10.67 5.99 -0.07
CA GLU A 47 -10.10 7.09 -0.83
C GLU A 47 -8.84 6.67 -1.61
N THR A 48 -8.52 7.43 -2.66
CA THR A 48 -7.25 7.27 -3.38
C THR A 48 -6.31 8.42 -3.01
N PRO A 49 -5.21 8.18 -2.27
CA PRO A 49 -4.24 9.21 -1.94
C PRO A 49 -3.65 9.87 -3.20
N LEU A 50 -3.35 11.16 -3.14
CA LEU A 50 -2.74 11.90 -4.26
C LEU A 50 -1.37 11.32 -4.66
N GLU A 51 -0.64 10.76 -3.70
CA GLU A 51 0.66 10.14 -3.91
C GLU A 51 0.59 8.72 -4.46
N ALA A 52 -0.61 8.12 -4.52
CA ALA A 52 -0.81 6.77 -5.01
C ALA A 52 -0.81 6.72 -6.54
N LYS A 53 -0.03 5.80 -7.11
CA LYS A 53 0.06 5.58 -8.56
C LYS A 53 -0.21 4.11 -8.90
N PRO A 54 -0.89 3.79 -10.02
CA PRO A 54 -1.06 2.42 -10.43
C PRO A 54 0.28 1.70 -10.65
N PHE A 55 0.46 0.53 -10.04
CA PHE A 55 1.64 -0.31 -10.22
C PHE A 55 1.34 -1.38 -11.29
N LYS A 56 1.97 -1.24 -12.46
CA LYS A 56 1.67 -2.09 -13.63
C LYS A 56 2.42 -3.43 -13.57
N GLY A 57 1.85 -4.45 -14.22
CA GLY A 57 2.52 -5.73 -14.47
C GLY A 57 2.51 -6.74 -13.32
N VAL A 58 1.64 -6.55 -12.33
CA VAL A 58 1.46 -7.48 -11.19
C VAL A 58 0.07 -8.10 -11.20
N GLY A 59 -0.97 -7.28 -11.13
CA GLY A 59 -2.37 -7.66 -11.06
C GLY A 59 -3.26 -6.42 -11.13
N SER A 60 -4.58 -6.60 -11.09
CA SER A 60 -5.51 -5.48 -11.09
C SER A 60 -5.57 -4.82 -9.70
N GLY A 61 -5.73 -3.50 -9.67
CA GLY A 61 -5.90 -2.77 -8.41
C GLY A 61 -4.66 -2.77 -7.51
N VAL A 62 -3.46 -2.86 -8.08
CA VAL A 62 -2.20 -2.68 -7.36
C VAL A 62 -1.71 -1.25 -7.55
N TYR A 63 -1.33 -0.60 -6.45
CA TYR A 63 -0.90 0.79 -6.40
C TYR A 63 0.39 0.92 -5.58
N GLU A 64 1.16 1.97 -5.84
CA GLU A 64 2.31 2.38 -5.03
C GLU A 64 2.14 3.80 -4.50
N ILE A 65 2.40 3.99 -3.21
CA ILE A 65 2.65 5.30 -2.61
C ILE A 65 4.15 5.59 -2.77
N ILE A 66 4.49 6.76 -3.29
CA ILE A 66 5.89 7.18 -3.49
C ILE A 66 6.17 8.40 -2.62
N LYS A 67 7.11 8.29 -1.68
CA LYS A 67 7.56 9.40 -0.85
C LYS A 67 9.05 9.67 -1.04
N ARG A 68 9.38 10.91 -1.38
CA ARG A 68 10.78 11.39 -1.37
C ARG A 68 11.09 12.00 -0.01
N TYR A 69 12.27 11.71 0.51
CA TYR A 69 12.80 12.30 1.72
C TYR A 69 14.32 12.36 1.62
N ASP A 70 14.87 13.55 1.85
CA ASP A 70 16.27 13.88 1.56
C ASP A 70 16.66 13.48 0.12
N THR A 71 17.64 12.59 -0.07
CA THR A 71 18.10 12.12 -1.37
C THR A 71 17.48 10.79 -1.80
N ASP A 72 16.60 10.24 -0.96
CA ASP A 72 16.03 8.90 -1.09
C ASP A 72 14.58 8.88 -1.54
N THR A 73 14.14 7.73 -2.07
CA THR A 73 12.75 7.48 -2.44
C THR A 73 12.25 6.21 -1.77
N TYR A 74 11.21 6.35 -0.97
CA TYR A 74 10.54 5.27 -0.24
C TYR A 74 9.24 4.93 -0.94
N ARG A 75 8.92 3.64 -1.01
CA ARG A 75 7.72 3.15 -1.66
C ARG A 75 6.99 2.16 -0.77
N ALA A 76 5.66 2.22 -0.80
CA ALA A 76 4.78 1.20 -0.23
C ALA A 76 3.80 0.75 -1.33
N VAL A 77 3.76 -0.55 -1.61
CA VAL A 77 2.93 -1.15 -2.66
C VAL A 77 1.81 -1.93 -2.01
N TYR A 78 0.57 -1.72 -2.48
CA TYR A 78 -0.63 -2.33 -1.92
C TYR A 78 -1.65 -2.74 -2.99
N ALA A 79 -2.53 -3.68 -2.65
CA ALA A 79 -3.60 -4.15 -3.52
C ALA A 79 -4.97 -3.96 -2.86
N VAL A 80 -5.94 -3.45 -3.63
CA VAL A 80 -7.29 -3.12 -3.14
C VAL A 80 -8.40 -3.98 -3.75
N LYS A 81 -8.09 -4.86 -4.72
CA LYS A 81 -9.06 -5.66 -5.48
C LYS A 81 -8.97 -7.18 -5.24
N ILE A 82 -8.30 -7.61 -4.18
CA ILE A 82 -8.18 -9.04 -3.83
C ILE A 82 -9.43 -9.54 -3.07
N GLY A 83 -10.13 -8.64 -2.38
CA GLY A 83 -11.34 -8.89 -1.59
C GLY A 83 -11.73 -7.60 -0.85
N GLU A 84 -12.31 -7.73 0.34
CA GLU A 84 -12.70 -6.58 1.16
C GLU A 84 -11.52 -5.96 1.92
N LYS A 85 -10.41 -6.69 2.06
CA LYS A 85 -9.20 -6.22 2.75
C LYS A 85 -8.26 -5.48 1.80
N ILE A 86 -7.36 -4.70 2.37
CA ILE A 86 -6.27 -4.04 1.64
C ILE A 86 -4.96 -4.75 1.98
N TYR A 87 -4.27 -5.26 0.97
CA TYR A 87 -3.02 -6.00 1.17
C TYR A 87 -1.83 -5.11 0.93
N VAL A 88 -1.04 -4.82 1.97
CA VAL A 88 0.25 -4.14 1.81
C VAL A 88 1.28 -5.19 1.44
N LEU A 89 1.71 -5.17 0.17
CA LEU A 89 2.53 -6.20 -0.44
C LEU A 89 4.00 -6.00 -0.11
N HIS A 90 4.51 -4.77 -0.22
CA HIS A 90 5.93 -4.51 -0.03
C HIS A 90 6.15 -3.05 0.38
N ALA A 91 7.21 -2.81 1.15
CA ALA A 91 7.69 -1.48 1.44
C ALA A 91 9.21 -1.48 1.42
N PHE A 92 9.81 -0.53 0.71
CA PHE A 92 11.26 -0.48 0.52
C PHE A 92 11.75 0.93 0.22
N GLN A 93 13.02 1.19 0.56
CA GLN A 93 13.78 2.34 0.08
C GLN A 93 14.44 1.97 -1.25
N LYS A 94 14.17 2.75 -2.30
CA LYS A 94 14.84 2.59 -3.59
C LYS A 94 16.27 3.12 -3.48
N LYS A 95 17.25 2.21 -3.38
CA LYS A 95 18.68 2.53 -3.20
C LYS A 95 19.40 3.05 -4.46
N SER A 96 18.87 2.80 -5.67
CA SER A 96 19.53 3.26 -6.91
C SER A 96 19.16 4.69 -7.28
N LYS A 97 20.17 5.55 -7.44
CA LYS A 97 20.06 6.91 -8.03
C LYS A 97 19.90 6.89 -9.57
N LYS A 98 20.19 5.77 -10.24
CA LYS A 98 20.05 5.61 -11.70
C LYS A 98 18.74 4.89 -12.04
N GLY A 99 17.87 5.59 -12.77
CA GLY A 99 16.62 5.06 -13.34
C GLY A 99 15.36 5.28 -12.49
N ILE A 100 14.21 5.46 -13.14
CA ILE A 100 12.90 5.66 -12.50
C ILE A 100 12.27 4.31 -12.09
N LYS A 101 12.70 3.22 -12.73
CA LYS A 101 12.13 1.88 -12.57
C LYS A 101 12.43 1.27 -11.20
N THR A 102 11.48 0.49 -10.70
CA THR A 102 11.62 -0.37 -9.53
C THR A 102 12.64 -1.49 -9.84
N PRO A 103 13.56 -1.84 -8.92
CA PRO A 103 14.46 -2.97 -9.12
C PRO A 103 13.69 -4.27 -9.39
N GLN A 104 14.23 -5.15 -10.24
CA GLN A 104 13.55 -6.37 -10.66
C GLN A 104 13.24 -7.29 -9.45
N ALA A 105 14.15 -7.40 -8.49
CA ALA A 105 13.95 -8.17 -7.27
C ALA A 105 12.72 -7.70 -6.46
N ASP A 106 12.52 -6.39 -6.34
CA ASP A 106 11.33 -5.83 -5.68
C ASP A 106 10.05 -6.13 -6.48
N VAL A 107 10.11 -6.03 -7.82
CA VAL A 107 8.98 -6.39 -8.70
C VAL A 107 8.58 -7.85 -8.52
N ASP A 108 9.56 -8.76 -8.50
CA ASP A 108 9.30 -10.19 -8.38
C ASP A 108 8.75 -10.55 -7.00
N LEU A 109 9.27 -9.91 -5.94
CA LEU A 109 8.73 -10.06 -4.59
C LEU A 109 7.28 -9.56 -4.48
N ILE A 110 6.96 -8.41 -5.08
CA ILE A 110 5.59 -7.88 -5.14
C ILE A 110 4.66 -8.86 -5.85
N LYS A 111 5.09 -9.43 -6.99
CA LYS A 111 4.30 -10.43 -7.72
C LYS A 111 4.06 -11.69 -6.89
N GLN A 112 5.07 -12.17 -6.20
CA GLN A 112 4.94 -13.34 -5.34
C GLN A 112 3.94 -13.07 -4.20
N ARG A 113 4.13 -11.97 -3.47
CA ARG A 113 3.24 -11.59 -2.36
C ARG A 113 1.81 -11.29 -2.80
N TYR A 114 1.61 -10.79 -4.02
CA TYR A 114 0.27 -10.63 -4.59
C TYR A 114 -0.42 -11.98 -4.79
N LYS A 115 0.28 -12.98 -5.34
CA LYS A 115 -0.28 -14.33 -5.50
C LYS A 115 -0.61 -14.95 -4.14
N ASP A 116 0.29 -14.81 -3.17
CA ASP A 116 0.09 -15.31 -1.81
C ASP A 116 -1.11 -14.63 -1.13
N ALA A 117 -1.29 -13.33 -1.34
CA ALA A 117 -2.45 -12.58 -0.85
C ALA A 117 -3.77 -13.07 -1.46
N VAL A 118 -3.78 -13.34 -2.78
CA VAL A 118 -4.96 -13.92 -3.46
C VAL A 118 -5.30 -15.31 -2.94
N VAL A 119 -4.29 -16.16 -2.71
CA VAL A 119 -4.51 -17.48 -2.10
C VAL A 119 -5.05 -17.33 -0.69
N ARG A 120 -4.44 -16.46 0.12
CA ARG A 120 -4.85 -16.20 1.51
C ARG A 120 -6.30 -15.74 1.62
N GLU A 121 -6.77 -14.84 0.75
CA GLU A 121 -8.17 -14.38 0.79
C GLU A 121 -9.16 -15.48 0.44
N LYS A 122 -8.81 -16.40 -0.48
CA LYS A 122 -9.67 -17.53 -0.86
C LYS A 122 -9.78 -18.61 0.21
N SER A 123 -8.83 -18.67 1.14
CA SER A 123 -8.77 -19.67 2.20
C SER A 123 -9.36 -19.19 3.53
N GLN A 124 -9.91 -17.98 3.57
CA GLN A 124 -10.63 -17.40 4.71
C GLN A 124 -12.13 -17.41 4.45
#